data_AF-A0A1D2WQ02-F1
#
_entry.id   AF-A0A1D2WQ02-F1
#
_cell.length_a   1.000
_cell.length_b   1.000
_cell.length_c   1.000
_cell.angle_alpha   90.00
_cell.angle_beta   90.00
_cell.angle_gamma   90.00
#
_symmetry.space_group_name_H-M   'P 1'
#
loop_
_entity.id
_entity.type
_entity.pdbx_description
1 polymer ?
#
loop_
_entity_poly.entity_id
_entity_poly.type
_entity_poly.pdbx_seq_one_letter_code
_entity_poly.pdbx_strand_id
1 'polypeptide(L)'
;MIFDSFYTFLGQLVVFLAILIIILFIVILVLGVLIARKNEIKFPRFILFVVDSLYFPFKSIANFLKLDEYLIDDISIKVRDELNKEKFRSIPSEKTLIFLPHCLRHKNCPATLQKEGLNCTECGLCSIGVVKKKAEPMGYKMYIVPGSSFVKKIVKENKFKAVLGVACHEDLNQMMMLLSDFCPQGVLLEKTGCFETKVNIKKIFEKLDSKY
;
A
#
# COMPACT_ATOMS: atom_id res chain seq x y z
N MET A 1 53.31 -7.00 -0.01
CA MET A 1 52.96 -7.75 1.22
C MET A 1 51.77 -7.18 1.98
N ILE A 2 51.83 -5.98 2.57
CA ILE A 2 50.67 -5.43 3.34
C ILE A 2 49.46 -5.18 2.43
N PHE A 3 49.70 -4.61 1.24
CA PHE A 3 48.64 -4.38 0.24
C PHE A 3 48.00 -5.67 -0.28
N ASP A 4 48.79 -6.70 -0.61
CA ASP A 4 48.28 -7.99 -1.11
C ASP A 4 47.45 -8.73 -0.05
N SER A 5 47.87 -8.66 1.22
CA SER A 5 47.14 -9.23 2.34
C SER A 5 45.81 -8.50 2.57
N PHE A 6 45.79 -7.18 2.39
CA PHE A 6 44.56 -6.37 2.51
C PHE A 6 43.55 -6.72 1.42
N TYR A 7 43.96 -6.80 0.15
CA TYR A 7 43.07 -7.17 -0.95
C TYR A 7 42.55 -8.61 -0.84
N THR A 8 43.40 -9.54 -0.36
CA THR A 8 42.98 -10.93 -0.13
C THR A 8 41.91 -11.03 0.96
N PHE A 9 42.10 -10.31 2.07
CA PHE A 9 41.10 -10.25 3.15
C PHE A 9 39.79 -9.62 2.67
N LEU A 10 39.88 -8.51 1.92
CA LEU A 10 38.71 -7.84 1.34
C LEU A 10 37.95 -8.78 0.39
N GLY A 11 38.67 -9.54 -0.46
CA GLY A 11 38.08 -10.53 -1.35
C GLY A 11 37.36 -11.65 -0.60
N GLN A 12 37.99 -12.21 0.43
CA GLN A 12 37.37 -13.23 1.29
C GLN A 12 36.11 -12.73 1.99
N LEU A 13 36.13 -11.49 2.48
CA LEU A 13 34.99 -10.86 3.13
C LEU A 13 33.82 -10.69 2.15
N VAL A 14 34.07 -10.20 0.93
CA VAL A 14 33.05 -10.03 -0.10
C VAL A 14 32.42 -11.37 -0.49
N VAL A 15 33.23 -12.40 -0.70
CA VAL A 15 32.74 -13.75 -1.02
C VAL A 15 31.90 -14.33 0.13
N PHE A 16 32.36 -14.16 1.37
CA PHE A 16 31.61 -14.60 2.55
C PHE A 16 30.24 -13.90 2.65
N LEU A 17 30.20 -12.58 2.46
CA LEU A 17 28.94 -11.82 2.47
C LEU A 17 28.01 -12.26 1.33
N ALA A 18 28.54 -12.51 0.13
CA ALA A 18 27.76 -13.01 -0.99
C ALA A 18 27.14 -14.38 -0.70
N ILE A 19 27.93 -15.31 -0.14
CA ILE A 19 27.44 -16.63 0.27
C ILE A 19 26.36 -16.50 1.36
N LEU A 20 26.58 -15.63 2.36
CA LEU A 20 25.60 -15.38 3.41
C LEU A 20 24.26 -14.88 2.86
N ILE A 21 24.30 -13.94 1.90
CA ILE A 21 23.10 -13.43 1.22
C ILE A 21 22.38 -14.53 0.46
N ILE A 22 23.12 -15.39 -0.27
CA ILE A 22 22.55 -16.52 -1.01
C ILE A 22 21.87 -17.52 -0.06
N ILE A 23 22.51 -17.84 1.06
CA ILE A 23 21.94 -18.73 2.08
C ILE A 23 20.66 -18.13 2.66
N LEU A 24 20.69 -16.84 3.02
CA LEU A 24 19.51 -16.12 3.50
C LEU A 24 18.36 -16.16 2.49
N PHE A 25 18.67 -15.95 1.22
CA PHE A 25 17.69 -16.01 0.13
C PHE A 25 17.08 -17.41 -0.03
N ILE A 26 17.90 -18.46 0.00
CA ILE A 26 17.44 -19.85 -0.07
C ILE A 26 16.53 -20.18 1.13
N VAL A 27 16.93 -19.77 2.34
CA VAL A 27 16.13 -19.99 3.55
C VAL A 27 14.77 -19.27 3.44
N ILE A 28 14.75 -18.02 2.98
CA ILE A 28 13.51 -17.27 2.74
C ILE A 28 12.63 -17.98 1.72
N LEU A 29 13.19 -18.47 0.61
CA LEU A 29 12.42 -19.20 -0.42
C LEU A 29 11.84 -20.51 0.13
N VAL A 30 12.63 -21.31 0.84
CA VAL A 30 12.18 -22.57 1.43
C VAL A 30 11.07 -22.32 2.46
N LEU A 31 11.26 -21.34 3.34
CA LEU A 31 10.21 -20.93 4.29
C LEU A 31 8.96 -20.44 3.56
N GLY A 32 9.10 -19.66 2.49
CA GLY A 32 8.00 -19.19 1.66
C GLY A 32 7.19 -20.33 1.05
N VAL A 33 7.86 -21.34 0.46
CA VAL A 33 7.21 -22.52 -0.13
C VAL A 33 6.54 -23.39 0.95
N LEU A 34 7.18 -23.59 2.10
CA LEU A 34 6.61 -24.38 3.20
C LEU A 34 5.37 -23.71 3.80
N ILE A 35 5.36 -22.38 3.90
CA ILE A 35 4.20 -21.61 4.36
C ILE A 35 3.08 -21.65 3.32
N ALA A 36 3.40 -21.48 2.03
CA ALA A 36 2.43 -21.55 0.93
C ALA A 36 1.72 -22.91 0.86
N ARG A 37 2.42 -24.01 1.18
CA ARG A 37 1.83 -25.36 1.23
C ARG A 37 0.86 -25.59 2.38
N LYS A 38 0.96 -24.84 3.48
CA LYS A 38 0.15 -25.08 4.69
C LYS A 38 -1.16 -24.30 4.74
N ASN A 39 -1.46 -23.44 3.76
CA ASN A 39 -2.63 -22.53 3.74
C ASN A 39 -2.82 -21.64 4.99
N GLU A 40 -1.97 -21.76 6.00
CA GLU A 40 -1.92 -20.91 7.18
C GLU A 40 -0.60 -20.15 7.21
N ILE A 41 -0.70 -18.86 6.89
CA ILE A 41 0.41 -17.94 7.02
C ILE A 41 0.63 -17.69 8.52
N LYS A 42 1.52 -18.45 9.15
CA LYS A 42 1.81 -18.32 10.60
C LYS A 42 2.57 -17.04 10.95
N PHE A 43 3.28 -16.45 9.98
CA PHE A 43 4.07 -15.22 10.17
C PHE A 43 3.86 -14.21 9.04
N PRO A 44 2.64 -13.68 8.91
CA PRO A 44 2.29 -12.82 7.80
C PRO A 44 3.07 -11.49 7.82
N ARG A 45 3.39 -11.01 9.02
CA ARG A 45 4.25 -9.83 9.21
C ARG A 45 5.68 -10.04 8.72
N PHE A 46 6.22 -11.25 8.81
CA PHE A 46 7.57 -11.54 8.30
C PHE A 46 7.59 -11.54 6.76
N ILE A 47 6.56 -12.10 6.12
CA ILE A 47 6.42 -12.03 4.66
C ILE A 47 6.35 -10.58 4.19
N LEU A 48 5.49 -9.77 4.82
CA LEU A 48 5.40 -8.34 4.50
C LEU A 48 6.72 -7.62 4.74
N PHE A 49 7.44 -7.92 5.82
CA PHE A 49 8.76 -7.35 6.09
C PHE A 49 9.79 -7.65 4.99
N VAL A 50 9.83 -8.90 4.51
CA VAL A 50 10.73 -9.32 3.43
C VAL A 50 10.34 -8.63 2.12
N VAL A 51 9.05 -8.64 1.78
CA VAL A 51 8.52 -8.01 0.57
C VAL A 51 8.78 -6.50 0.56
N ASP A 52 8.67 -5.84 1.72
CA ASP A 52 8.91 -4.40 1.84
C ASP A 52 10.39 -4.05 1.75
N SER A 53 11.22 -4.82 2.45
CA SER A 53 12.67 -4.62 2.46
C SER A 53 13.29 -4.87 1.08
N LEU A 54 12.72 -5.81 0.33
CA LEU A 54 13.19 -6.20 -1.01
C LEU A 54 12.27 -5.68 -2.13
N TYR A 55 11.43 -4.68 -1.86
CA TYR A 55 10.46 -4.16 -2.84
C TYR A 55 11.13 -3.74 -4.15
N PHE A 56 12.16 -2.88 -4.06
CA PHE A 56 12.89 -2.42 -5.24
C PHE A 56 13.63 -3.55 -5.96
N PRO A 57 14.42 -4.41 -5.27
CA PRO A 57 14.99 -5.60 -5.90
C PRO A 57 13.96 -6.48 -6.62
N PHE A 58 12.83 -6.77 -5.99
CA PHE A 58 11.79 -7.60 -6.59
C PHE A 58 11.15 -6.95 -7.81
N LYS A 59 10.87 -5.64 -7.77
CA LYS A 59 10.34 -4.90 -8.92
C LYS A 59 11.35 -4.88 -10.08
N SER A 60 12.64 -4.67 -9.79
CA SER A 60 13.70 -4.73 -10.80
C SER A 60 13.84 -6.10 -11.44
N ILE A 61 13.80 -7.18 -10.66
CA ILE A 61 13.87 -8.55 -11.17
C ILE A 61 12.62 -8.89 -11.99
N ALA A 62 11.42 -8.54 -11.52
CA ALA A 62 10.17 -8.77 -12.24
C ALA A 62 10.18 -8.09 -13.61
N ASN A 63 10.62 -6.83 -13.67
CA ASN A 63 10.76 -6.08 -14.92
C ASN A 63 11.82 -6.71 -15.84
N PHE A 64 12.96 -7.15 -15.29
CA PHE A 64 14.00 -7.84 -16.07
C PHE A 64 13.47 -9.14 -16.71
N LEU A 65 12.64 -9.88 -15.97
CA LEU A 65 11.98 -11.10 -16.44
C LEU A 65 10.75 -10.81 -17.31
N LYS A 66 10.44 -9.55 -17.63
CA LYS A 66 9.27 -9.11 -18.40
C LYS A 66 7.95 -9.63 -17.83
N LEU A 67 7.88 -9.76 -16.52
CA LEU A 67 6.62 -10.03 -15.81
C LEU A 67 5.76 -8.77 -15.78
N ASP A 68 4.51 -8.93 -15.38
CA ASP A 68 3.59 -7.80 -15.15
C ASP A 68 4.22 -6.79 -14.17
N GLU A 69 4.26 -5.51 -14.59
CA GLU A 69 4.85 -4.40 -13.84
C GLU A 69 4.17 -4.18 -12.47
N TYR A 70 2.91 -4.62 -12.33
CA TYR A 70 2.13 -4.50 -11.11
C TYR A 70 2.16 -5.77 -10.24
N LEU A 71 2.80 -6.85 -10.67
CA LEU A 71 2.75 -8.16 -9.99
C LEU A 71 3.11 -8.07 -8.50
N ILE A 72 4.21 -7.38 -8.19
CA ILE A 72 4.70 -7.26 -6.81
C ILE A 72 3.75 -6.39 -5.98
N ASP A 73 3.25 -5.30 -6.54
CA ASP A 73 2.30 -4.41 -5.88
C ASP A 73 0.98 -5.14 -5.58
N ASP A 74 0.46 -5.92 -6.54
CA ASP A 74 -0.76 -6.71 -6.42
C ASP A 74 -0.69 -7.75 -5.31
N ILE A 75 0.39 -8.53 -5.28
CA ILE A 75 0.62 -9.54 -4.25
C ILE A 75 0.68 -8.86 -2.89
N SER A 76 1.45 -7.77 -2.79
CA SER A 76 1.64 -7.00 -1.57
C SER A 76 0.31 -6.46 -1.03
N ILE A 77 -0.52 -5.85 -1.90
CA ILE A 77 -1.83 -5.31 -1.55
C ILE A 77 -2.75 -6.42 -1.08
N LYS A 78 -2.90 -7.52 -1.85
CA LYS A 78 -3.79 -8.64 -1.52
C LYS A 78 -3.43 -9.27 -0.17
N VAL A 79 -2.15 -9.48 0.08
CA VAL A 79 -1.66 -10.04 1.34
C VAL A 79 -1.98 -9.08 2.49
N ARG A 80 -1.67 -7.79 2.38
CA ARG A 80 -1.99 -6.81 3.44
C ARG A 80 -3.48 -6.69 3.69
N ASP A 81 -4.30 -6.73 2.64
CA ASP A 81 -5.74 -6.64 2.73
C ASP A 81 -6.31 -7.79 3.55
N GLU A 82 -5.98 -9.03 3.21
CA GLU A 82 -6.51 -10.20 3.93
C GLU A 82 -6.01 -10.26 5.38
N LEU A 83 -4.76 -9.87 5.64
CA LEU A 83 -4.19 -9.91 6.98
C LEU A 83 -4.78 -8.87 7.94
N ASN A 84 -5.17 -7.71 7.42
CA ASN A 84 -5.73 -6.63 8.23
C ASN A 84 -7.26 -6.63 8.24
N LYS A 85 -7.91 -7.46 7.43
CA LYS A 85 -9.36 -7.50 7.22
C LYS A 85 -10.17 -7.51 8.51
N GLU A 86 -9.94 -8.49 9.37
CA GLU A 86 -10.71 -8.64 10.62
C GLU A 86 -10.44 -7.50 11.61
N LYS A 87 -9.18 -7.06 11.73
CA LYS A 87 -8.83 -5.92 12.59
C LYS A 87 -9.45 -4.63 12.08
N PHE A 88 -9.39 -4.39 10.77
CA PHE A 88 -10.02 -3.25 10.13
C PHE A 88 -11.52 -3.24 10.41
N ARG A 89 -12.24 -4.37 10.26
CA ARG A 89 -13.66 -4.48 10.55
C ARG A 89 -14.01 -4.13 12.00
N SER A 90 -13.19 -4.57 12.95
CA SER A 90 -13.40 -4.30 14.39
C SER A 90 -13.16 -2.85 14.82
N ILE A 91 -12.46 -2.04 14.01
CA ILE A 91 -12.14 -0.65 14.34
C ILE A 91 -13.29 0.25 13.88
N PRO A 92 -13.86 1.10 14.75
CA PRO A 92 -15.01 1.93 14.38
C PRO A 92 -14.65 2.98 13.30
N SER A 93 -15.66 3.44 12.56
CA SER A 93 -15.53 4.38 11.44
C SER A 93 -14.88 5.70 11.84
N GLU A 94 -15.16 6.22 13.05
CA GLU A 94 -14.59 7.48 13.56
C GLU A 94 -13.09 7.41 13.82
N LYS A 95 -12.54 6.19 13.93
CA LYS A 95 -11.10 5.92 14.04
C LYS A 95 -10.50 5.40 12.73
N THR A 96 -11.24 5.53 11.62
CA THR A 96 -10.82 5.07 10.30
C THR A 96 -10.70 6.25 9.34
N LEU A 97 -9.52 6.43 8.73
CA LEU A 97 -9.32 7.43 7.69
C LEU A 97 -9.55 6.83 6.29
N ILE A 98 -10.10 7.61 5.37
CA ILE A 98 -10.22 7.24 3.96
C ILE A 98 -9.34 8.18 3.14
N PHE A 99 -8.44 7.64 2.32
CA PHE A 99 -7.65 8.40 1.36
C PHE A 99 -8.13 8.11 -0.05
N LEU A 100 -8.60 9.16 -0.74
CA LEU A 100 -8.97 9.13 -2.14
C LEU A 100 -7.92 9.87 -2.98
N PRO A 101 -7.64 9.43 -4.22
CA PRO A 101 -6.64 10.08 -5.05
C PRO A 101 -7.28 11.25 -5.81
N HIS A 102 -6.57 12.37 -5.89
CA HIS A 102 -7.04 13.58 -6.60
C HIS A 102 -7.34 13.35 -8.08
N CYS A 103 -6.75 12.33 -8.70
CA CYS A 103 -6.92 12.00 -10.11
C CYS A 103 -8.28 11.36 -10.44
N LEU A 104 -9.14 11.07 -9.45
CA LEU A 104 -10.57 10.76 -9.68
C LEU A 104 -11.38 12.00 -10.07
N ARG A 105 -10.84 13.19 -9.81
CA ARG A 105 -11.51 14.46 -10.04
C ARG A 105 -11.74 14.68 -11.54
N HIS A 106 -12.95 15.10 -11.90
CA HIS A 106 -13.27 15.57 -13.25
C HIS A 106 -12.54 16.88 -13.56
N LYS A 107 -12.19 17.12 -14.83
CA LYS A 107 -11.46 18.33 -15.27
C LYS A 107 -12.09 19.64 -14.77
N ASN A 108 -13.41 19.71 -14.78
CA ASN A 108 -14.19 20.90 -14.41
C ASN A 108 -14.58 20.96 -12.92
N CYS A 109 -13.94 20.18 -12.06
CA CYS A 109 -14.27 20.19 -10.64
C CYS A 109 -13.80 21.49 -9.96
N PRO A 110 -14.69 22.17 -9.20
CA PRO A 110 -14.37 23.44 -8.54
C PRO A 110 -13.57 23.26 -7.22
N ALA A 111 -13.27 22.02 -6.81
CA ALA A 111 -12.57 21.74 -5.55
C ALA A 111 -11.18 22.37 -5.52
N THR A 112 -10.92 23.17 -4.47
CA THR A 112 -9.65 23.86 -4.26
C THR A 112 -8.69 23.04 -3.40
N LEU A 113 -7.39 23.21 -3.64
CA LEU A 113 -6.34 22.58 -2.84
C LEU A 113 -6.12 23.35 -1.54
N GLN A 114 -6.16 22.64 -0.42
CA GLN A 114 -5.96 23.16 0.92
C GLN A 114 -4.82 22.42 1.62
N LYS A 115 -4.57 22.77 2.89
CA LYS A 115 -3.49 22.23 3.74
C LYS A 115 -3.53 20.69 3.84
N GLU A 116 -4.73 20.11 3.83
CA GLU A 116 -5.03 18.69 4.06
C GLU A 116 -5.44 17.94 2.78
N GLY A 117 -5.30 18.59 1.62
CA GLY A 117 -5.70 18.03 0.32
C GLY A 117 -6.83 18.82 -0.33
N LEU A 118 -7.51 18.22 -1.30
CA LEU A 118 -8.63 18.86 -2.00
C LEU A 118 -9.88 18.86 -1.14
N ASN A 119 -10.56 20.00 -1.05
CA ASN A 119 -11.85 20.09 -0.38
C ASN A 119 -12.99 19.83 -1.38
N CYS A 120 -13.60 18.65 -1.34
CA CYS A 120 -14.71 18.31 -2.22
C CYS A 120 -15.99 19.06 -1.84
N THR A 121 -16.53 19.81 -2.81
CA THR A 121 -17.80 20.55 -2.71
C THR A 121 -19.00 19.74 -3.19
N GLU A 122 -18.85 18.43 -3.38
CA GLU A 122 -19.90 17.52 -3.86
C GLU A 122 -20.57 17.95 -5.18
N CYS A 123 -19.80 18.51 -6.11
CA CYS A 123 -20.28 19.05 -7.38
C CYS A 123 -20.96 18.04 -8.34
N GLY A 124 -21.00 16.74 -7.99
CA GLY A 124 -21.64 15.69 -8.79
C GLY A 124 -20.87 15.20 -10.01
N LEU A 125 -19.70 15.77 -10.31
CA LEU A 125 -18.95 15.46 -11.55
C LEU A 125 -18.06 14.20 -11.48
N CYS A 126 -17.84 13.62 -10.29
CA CYS A 126 -16.96 12.46 -10.12
C CYS A 126 -17.39 11.58 -8.94
N SER A 127 -16.77 10.39 -8.84
CA SER A 127 -17.06 9.40 -7.80
C SER A 127 -16.73 9.86 -6.38
N ILE A 128 -15.82 10.82 -6.21
CA ILE A 128 -15.41 11.35 -4.89
C ILE A 128 -16.64 11.84 -4.10
N GLY A 129 -17.52 12.61 -4.74
CA GLY A 129 -18.72 13.15 -4.08
C GLY A 129 -19.70 12.05 -3.66
N VAL A 130 -19.79 10.97 -4.45
CA VAL A 130 -20.64 9.81 -4.14
C VAL A 130 -20.10 9.06 -2.91
N VAL A 131 -18.78 8.87 -2.84
CA VAL A 131 -18.13 8.25 -1.67
C VAL A 131 -18.29 9.13 -0.42
N LYS A 132 -18.08 10.45 -0.56
CA LYS A 132 -18.24 11.42 0.53
C LYS A 132 -19.62 11.34 1.18
N LYS A 133 -20.68 11.39 0.36
CA LYS A 133 -22.08 11.34 0.81
C LYS A 133 -22.42 10.10 1.64
N LYS A 134 -21.77 8.97 1.37
CA LYS A 134 -21.97 7.75 2.14
C LYS A 134 -21.07 7.68 3.38
N ALA A 135 -19.80 8.02 3.23
CA ALA A 135 -18.79 7.81 4.26
C ALA A 135 -18.90 8.79 5.43
N GLU A 136 -19.15 10.09 5.17
CA GLU A 136 -19.18 11.10 6.24
C GLU A 136 -20.30 10.88 7.26
N PRO A 137 -21.57 10.55 6.87
CA PRO A 137 -22.62 10.23 7.83
C PRO A 137 -22.35 8.99 8.69
N MET A 138 -21.54 8.05 8.19
CA MET A 138 -21.10 6.87 8.95
C MET A 138 -19.98 7.22 9.95
N GLY A 139 -19.45 8.44 9.96
CA GLY A 139 -18.39 8.90 10.88
C GLY A 139 -16.97 8.81 10.32
N TYR A 140 -16.77 8.38 9.06
CA TYR A 140 -15.45 8.32 8.46
C TYR A 140 -14.90 9.73 8.18
N LYS A 141 -13.60 9.91 8.42
CA LYS A 141 -12.87 11.10 7.96
C LYS A 141 -12.20 10.81 6.63
N MET A 142 -12.51 11.60 5.61
CA MET A 142 -12.03 11.39 4.25
C MET A 142 -11.12 12.52 3.80
N TYR A 143 -10.01 12.16 3.15
CA TYR A 143 -9.02 13.09 2.60
C TYR A 143 -8.77 12.79 1.13
N ILE A 144 -8.76 13.83 0.29
CA ILE A 144 -8.50 13.70 -1.15
C ILE A 144 -7.09 14.24 -1.40
N VAL A 145 -6.15 13.35 -1.65
CA VAL A 145 -4.72 13.68 -1.61
C VAL A 145 -4.10 13.75 -3.01
N PRO A 146 -3.31 14.79 -3.30
CA PRO A 146 -2.52 14.86 -4.53
C PRO A 146 -1.37 13.84 -4.60
N GLY A 147 -0.79 13.50 -3.46
CA GLY A 147 0.35 12.60 -3.39
C GLY A 147 0.75 12.27 -1.95
N SER A 148 1.80 11.46 -1.83
CA SER A 148 2.22 10.82 -0.57
C SER A 148 2.65 11.81 0.53
N SER A 149 3.14 12.99 0.18
CA SER A 149 3.49 14.05 1.15
C SER A 149 2.29 14.52 1.97
N PHE A 150 1.10 14.59 1.37
CA PHE A 150 -0.13 14.94 2.08
C PHE A 150 -0.54 13.82 3.05
N VAL A 151 -0.45 12.57 2.62
CA VAL A 151 -0.73 11.39 3.47
C VAL A 151 0.13 11.44 4.74
N LYS A 152 1.45 11.61 4.59
CA LYS A 152 2.38 11.70 5.74
C LYS A 152 2.02 12.81 6.73
N LYS A 153 1.55 13.94 6.22
CA LYS A 153 1.15 15.09 7.05
C LYS A 153 -0.15 14.83 7.80
N ILE A 154 -1.18 14.38 7.09
CA ILE A 154 -2.49 14.05 7.66
C ILE A 154 -2.34 13.01 8.77
N VAL A 155 -1.50 11.99 8.53
CA VAL A 155 -1.22 10.91 9.49
C VAL A 155 -0.59 11.43 10.78
N LYS A 156 0.28 12.44 10.70
CA LYS A 156 0.89 13.06 11.89
C LYS A 156 -0.09 13.95 12.66
N GLU A 157 -1.02 14.59 11.96
CA GLU A 157 -1.95 15.57 12.53
C GLU A 157 -3.24 14.90 13.08
N ASN A 158 -3.49 13.62 12.78
CA ASN A 158 -4.72 12.92 13.15
C ASN A 158 -4.47 11.67 14.01
N LYS A 159 -5.42 11.39 14.91
CA LYS A 159 -5.46 10.13 15.68
C LYS A 159 -6.44 9.16 15.03
N PHE A 160 -5.94 8.02 14.57
CA PHE A 160 -6.72 6.97 13.92
C PHE A 160 -6.09 5.59 14.19
N LYS A 161 -6.81 4.53 13.85
CA LYS A 161 -6.38 3.14 14.04
C LYS A 161 -6.48 2.28 12.78
N ALA A 162 -7.29 2.71 11.81
CA ALA A 162 -7.51 2.03 10.53
C ALA A 162 -7.41 3.01 9.36
N VAL A 163 -7.04 2.52 8.17
CA VAL A 163 -7.07 3.32 6.94
C VAL A 163 -7.66 2.53 5.77
N LEU A 164 -8.44 3.21 4.94
CA LEU A 164 -8.88 2.73 3.64
C LEU A 164 -8.25 3.60 2.55
N GLY A 165 -7.38 3.00 1.75
CA GLY A 165 -6.71 3.65 0.64
C GLY A 165 -7.36 3.34 -0.70
N VAL A 166 -7.45 4.35 -1.57
CA VAL A 166 -7.85 4.17 -2.97
C VAL A 166 -6.79 4.79 -3.86
N ALA A 167 -6.16 4.00 -4.73
CA ALA A 167 -5.13 4.48 -5.66
C ALA A 167 -4.82 3.45 -6.76
N CYS A 168 -3.89 3.77 -7.66
CA CYS A 168 -3.29 2.77 -8.56
C CYS A 168 -2.38 1.81 -7.77
N HIS A 169 -1.90 0.73 -8.41
CA HIS A 169 -1.13 -0.33 -7.77
C HIS A 169 0.06 0.18 -6.94
N GLU A 170 0.93 0.99 -7.55
CA GLU A 170 2.15 1.48 -6.90
C GLU A 170 1.83 2.43 -5.72
N ASP A 171 1.01 3.45 -5.95
CA ASP A 171 0.64 4.41 -4.91
C ASP A 171 -0.10 3.74 -3.75
N LEU A 172 -0.98 2.77 -4.05
CA LEU A 172 -1.72 2.04 -3.03
C LEU A 172 -0.78 1.19 -2.20
N ASN A 173 0.10 0.41 -2.84
CA ASN A 173 1.04 -0.44 -2.12
C ASN A 173 1.97 0.41 -1.22
N GLN A 174 2.57 1.47 -1.76
CA GLN A 174 3.44 2.36 -0.97
C GLN A 174 2.71 3.01 0.21
N MET A 175 1.45 3.42 0.02
CA MET A 175 0.65 3.96 1.11
C MET A 175 0.35 2.89 2.17
N MET A 176 0.03 1.67 1.77
CA MET A 176 -0.21 0.56 2.71
C MET A 176 1.07 0.13 3.45
N MET A 177 2.24 0.22 2.82
CA MET A 177 3.55 0.03 3.48
C MET A 177 3.79 1.10 4.53
N LEU A 178 3.61 2.38 4.16
CA LEU A 178 3.76 3.53 5.05
C LEU A 178 2.81 3.46 6.26
N LEU A 179 1.62 2.91 6.06
CA LEU A 179 0.54 2.84 7.07
C LEU A 179 0.31 1.43 7.61
N SER A 180 1.33 0.57 7.54
CA SER A 180 1.25 -0.84 7.92
C SER A 180 0.81 -1.07 9.37
N ASP A 181 1.11 -0.14 10.27
CA ASP A 181 0.68 -0.19 11.68
C ASP A 181 -0.79 0.17 11.91
N PHE A 182 -1.48 0.74 10.91
CA PHE A 182 -2.84 1.26 11.01
C PHE A 182 -3.85 0.43 10.24
N CYS A 183 -3.73 -0.91 10.32
CA CYS A 183 -4.66 -1.88 9.72
C CYS A 183 -5.14 -1.48 8.31
N PRO A 184 -4.24 -1.29 7.33
CA PRO A 184 -4.61 -0.74 6.04
C PRO A 184 -5.50 -1.69 5.23
N GLN A 185 -6.44 -1.12 4.50
CA GLN A 185 -7.22 -1.78 3.44
C GLN A 185 -7.13 -0.96 2.16
N GLY A 186 -7.24 -1.62 1.01
CA GLY A 186 -7.08 -1.00 -0.30
C GLY A 186 -8.24 -1.26 -1.26
N VAL A 187 -8.50 -0.29 -2.13
CA VAL A 187 -9.31 -0.48 -3.35
C VAL A 187 -8.54 0.09 -4.54
N LEU A 188 -8.26 -0.77 -5.52
CA LEU A 188 -7.58 -0.37 -6.74
C LEU A 188 -8.51 0.41 -7.68
N LEU A 189 -7.93 1.38 -8.39
CA LEU A 189 -8.57 2.03 -9.53
C LEU A 189 -8.80 1.03 -10.67
N GLU A 190 -9.95 1.09 -11.33
CA GLU A 190 -10.24 0.31 -12.54
C GLU A 190 -9.61 0.93 -13.79
N LYS A 191 -9.47 2.26 -13.81
CA LYS A 191 -8.76 2.99 -14.85
C LYS A 191 -7.73 3.90 -14.20
N THR A 192 -6.47 3.70 -14.54
CA THR A 192 -5.31 4.51 -14.10
C THR A 192 -4.95 5.58 -15.15
N GLY A 193 -3.89 6.35 -14.92
CA GLY A 193 -3.42 7.39 -15.85
C GLY A 193 -3.43 8.82 -15.31
N CYS A 194 -3.44 8.99 -13.98
CA CYS A 194 -3.30 10.27 -13.26
C CYS A 194 -4.29 11.40 -13.63
N PHE A 195 -5.25 11.14 -14.51
CA PHE A 195 -6.26 12.10 -14.95
C PHE A 195 -7.57 11.38 -15.29
N GLU A 196 -8.68 11.85 -14.69
CA GLU A 196 -10.02 11.26 -14.85
C GLU A 196 -10.04 9.73 -14.76
N THR A 197 -9.38 9.26 -13.71
CA THR A 197 -9.32 7.85 -13.32
C THR A 197 -10.70 7.35 -12.88
N LYS A 198 -10.89 6.04 -12.83
CA LYS A 198 -12.15 5.42 -12.41
C LYS A 198 -11.91 4.41 -11.31
N VAL A 199 -12.87 4.32 -10.39
CA VAL A 199 -12.89 3.34 -9.31
C VAL A 199 -14.26 2.69 -9.22
N ASN A 200 -14.26 1.41 -8.87
CA ASN A 200 -15.49 0.71 -8.54
C ASN A 200 -16.00 1.17 -7.17
N ILE A 201 -17.05 2.01 -7.17
CA ILE A 201 -17.64 2.52 -5.94
C ILE A 201 -18.21 1.39 -5.06
N LYS A 202 -18.68 0.29 -5.67
CA LYS A 202 -19.23 -0.85 -4.92
C LYS A 202 -18.17 -1.48 -4.02
N LYS A 203 -16.94 -1.66 -4.50
CA LYS A 203 -15.82 -2.19 -3.70
C LYS A 203 -15.47 -1.29 -2.51
N ILE A 204 -15.56 0.04 -2.69
CA ILE A 204 -15.38 0.98 -1.58
C ILE A 204 -16.50 0.76 -0.56
N PHE A 205 -17.75 0.71 -1.02
CA PHE A 205 -18.91 0.55 -0.15
C PHE A 205 -18.89 -0.77 0.62
N GLU A 206 -18.50 -1.88 -0.01
CA GLU A 206 -18.31 -3.17 0.65
C GLU A 206 -17.32 -3.05 1.83
N LYS A 207 -16.21 -2.31 1.67
CA LYS A 207 -15.26 -2.08 2.77
C LYS A 207 -15.87 -1.20 3.86
N LEU A 208 -16.61 -0.15 3.49
CA LEU A 208 -17.25 0.76 4.47
C LEU A 208 -18.32 0.07 5.29
N ASP A 209 -19.16 -0.74 4.63
CA ASP A 209 -20.29 -1.44 5.23
C ASP A 209 -19.84 -2.63 6.07
N SER A 210 -18.66 -3.22 5.80
CA SER A 210 -18.14 -4.37 6.55
C SER A 210 -17.87 -4.16 8.05
N LYS A 211 -18.04 -2.92 8.55
CA LYS A 211 -17.92 -2.57 9.96
C LYS A 211 -19.27 -2.61 10.73
N TYR A 212 -20.36 -2.81 10.01
CA TYR A 212 -21.74 -2.88 10.53
C TYR A 212 -22.33 -4.25 10.20
#